data_AF-A0A6L8MK29-F1
#
_entry.id   AF-A0A6L8MK29-F1
#
_cell.length_a   1.000
_cell.length_b   1.000
_cell.length_c   1.000
_cell.angle_alpha   90.00
_cell.angle_beta   90.00
_cell.angle_gamma   90.00
#
_symmetry.space_group_name_H-M   'P 1'
#
loop_
_entity.id
_entity.type
_entity.pdbx_description
1 polymer ?
#
loop_
_entity_poly.entity_id
_entity_poly.type
_entity_poly.pdbx_seq_one_letter_code
_entity_poly.pdbx_strand_id
1 'polypeptide(L)'
;MKTVTYYTQHLDEAKAVASRCKLMVDQKLRTLDTGDFQEWQISNEGVNCQTARSVTEAALVRELVLKQSRPVVPVSTPKTSPPPSSAAPAMRYRSDNHKLNVGETLAPV
;
A
#
# COMPACT_ATOMS: atom_id res chain seq x y z
N MET A 1 -19.18 6.72 -21.24
CA MET A 1 -18.01 6.43 -20.37
C MET A 1 -18.36 5.31 -19.39
N LYS A 2 -17.42 4.45 -18.99
CA LYS A 2 -17.53 3.48 -17.89
C LYS A 2 -16.88 4.07 -16.63
N THR A 3 -17.53 3.96 -15.48
CA THR A 3 -17.10 4.61 -14.23
C THR A 3 -16.17 3.73 -13.39
N VAL A 4 -15.50 4.32 -12.40
CA VAL A 4 -14.75 3.58 -11.36
C VAL A 4 -15.61 2.46 -10.77
N THR A 5 -16.82 2.81 -10.33
CA THR A 5 -17.80 1.92 -9.69
C THR A 5 -18.21 0.74 -10.57
N TYR A 6 -18.21 0.91 -11.90
CA TYR A 6 -18.46 -0.18 -12.85
C TYR A 6 -17.26 -1.13 -12.90
N TYR A 7 -16.05 -0.62 -13.12
CA TYR A 7 -14.85 -1.45 -13.22
C TYR A 7 -14.50 -2.17 -11.91
N THR A 8 -14.83 -1.60 -10.74
CA THR A 8 -14.64 -2.29 -9.45
C THR A 8 -15.57 -3.50 -9.25
N GLN A 9 -16.71 -3.55 -9.97
CA GLN A 9 -17.60 -4.72 -10.01
C GLN A 9 -17.18 -5.70 -11.11
N HIS A 10 -16.59 -5.21 -12.20
CA HIS A 10 -16.19 -5.99 -13.37
C HIS A 10 -14.66 -6.04 -13.54
N LEU A 11 -13.96 -6.54 -12.52
CA LEU A 11 -12.48 -6.52 -12.45
C LEU A 11 -11.79 -7.21 -13.64
N ASP A 12 -12.35 -8.27 -14.20
CA ASP A 12 -11.74 -8.97 -15.34
C ASP A 12 -11.93 -8.20 -16.66
N GLU A 13 -13.02 -7.44 -16.80
CA GLU A 13 -13.13 -6.47 -17.89
C GLU A 13 -12.17 -5.28 -17.66
N ALA A 14 -12.02 -4.81 -16.41
CA ALA A 14 -11.07 -3.75 -16.08
C ALA A 14 -9.64 -4.14 -16.49
N LYS A 15 -9.20 -5.37 -16.19
CA LYS A 15 -7.92 -5.95 -16.66
C LYS A 15 -7.84 -5.95 -18.18
N ALA A 16 -8.86 -6.47 -18.88
CA ALA A 16 -8.86 -6.57 -20.34
C ALA A 16 -8.88 -5.20 -21.05
N VAL A 17 -9.54 -4.19 -20.48
CA VAL A 17 -9.48 -2.80 -20.95
C VAL A 17 -8.10 -2.21 -20.65
N ALA A 18 -7.60 -2.31 -19.42
CA ALA A 18 -6.28 -1.80 -19.02
C ALA A 18 -5.14 -2.34 -19.91
N SER A 19 -5.16 -3.63 -20.25
CA SER A 19 -4.18 -4.26 -21.15
C SER A 19 -4.22 -3.68 -22.56
N ARG A 20 -5.41 -3.50 -23.15
CA ARG A 20 -5.58 -2.85 -24.47
C ARG A 20 -5.17 -1.38 -24.44
N CYS A 21 -5.54 -0.69 -23.37
CA CYS A 21 -5.21 0.72 -23.13
C CYS A 21 -3.71 0.98 -23.03
N LYS A 22 -2.91 0.05 -22.50
CA LYS A 22 -1.44 0.18 -22.53
C LYS A 22 -0.92 0.29 -23.97
N LEU A 23 -1.30 -0.67 -24.82
CA LEU A 23 -0.89 -0.69 -26.23
C LEU A 23 -1.38 0.57 -26.98
N MET A 24 -2.60 1.01 -26.70
CA MET A 24 -3.17 2.21 -27.31
C MET A 24 -2.49 3.50 -26.83
N VAL A 25 -2.13 3.63 -25.55
CA VAL A 25 -1.32 4.75 -25.04
C VAL A 25 0.03 4.79 -25.75
N ASP A 26 0.73 3.65 -25.82
CA ASP A 26 2.02 3.54 -26.48
C ASP A 26 1.93 3.85 -27.99
N GLN A 27 0.79 3.55 -28.63
CA GLN A 27 0.52 3.95 -30.02
C GLN A 27 0.26 5.45 -30.13
N LYS A 28 -0.67 6.01 -29.36
CA LYS A 28 -1.06 7.43 -29.40
C LYS A 28 0.14 8.34 -29.13
N LEU A 29 0.97 8.00 -28.14
CA LEU A 29 2.22 8.72 -27.80
C LEU A 29 3.28 8.73 -28.93
N ARG A 30 3.18 7.83 -29.91
CA ARG A 30 4.06 7.78 -31.10
C ARG A 30 3.42 8.35 -32.36
N THR A 31 2.14 8.72 -32.32
CA THR A 31 1.35 9.10 -33.51
C THR A 31 0.75 10.50 -33.41
N LEU A 32 0.56 11.01 -32.19
CA LEU A 32 -0.01 12.32 -31.89
C LEU A 32 1.07 13.29 -31.41
N ASP A 33 0.84 14.58 -31.62
CA ASP A 33 1.61 15.62 -30.93
C ASP A 33 1.27 15.64 -29.42
N THR A 34 2.05 16.36 -28.62
CA THR A 34 1.78 16.58 -27.19
C THR A 34 0.40 17.20 -26.95
N GLY A 35 -0.02 18.14 -27.81
CA GLY A 35 -1.35 18.76 -27.72
C GLY A 35 -2.49 17.75 -27.94
N ASP A 36 -2.48 17.10 -29.10
CA ASP A 36 -3.45 16.05 -29.48
C ASP A 36 -3.48 14.89 -28.47
N PHE A 37 -2.33 14.53 -27.89
CA PHE A 37 -2.25 13.50 -26.86
C PHE A 37 -2.91 13.95 -25.54
N GLN A 38 -2.77 15.21 -25.14
CA GLN A 38 -3.48 15.77 -23.98
C GLN A 38 -5.00 15.82 -24.22
N GLU A 39 -5.46 16.21 -25.41
CA GLU A 39 -6.88 16.15 -25.76
C GLU A 39 -7.40 14.71 -25.72
N TRP A 40 -6.63 13.76 -26.27
CA TRP A 40 -6.97 12.34 -26.19
C TRP A 40 -7.01 11.81 -24.75
N GLN A 41 -6.15 12.29 -23.85
CA GLN A 41 -6.17 11.91 -22.43
C GLN A 41 -7.47 12.35 -21.72
N ILE A 42 -7.98 13.55 -22.01
CA ILE A 42 -9.27 14.04 -21.45
C ILE A 42 -10.50 13.51 -22.19
N SER A 43 -10.32 12.90 -23.36
CA SER A 43 -11.41 12.28 -24.12
C SER A 43 -12.07 11.10 -23.39
N ASN A 44 -13.26 10.70 -23.85
CA ASN A 44 -13.92 9.48 -23.36
C ASN A 44 -13.02 8.23 -23.44
N GLU A 45 -12.12 8.13 -24.43
CA GLU A 45 -11.18 7.00 -24.52
C GLU A 45 -10.10 7.06 -23.44
N GLY A 46 -9.44 8.20 -23.30
CA GLY A 46 -8.37 8.43 -22.32
C GLY A 46 -8.87 8.23 -20.88
N VAL A 47 -10.01 8.83 -20.53
CA VAL A 47 -10.62 8.70 -19.20
C VAL A 47 -11.09 7.27 -18.92
N ASN A 48 -11.70 6.57 -19.89
CA ASN A 48 -12.02 5.14 -19.76
C ASN A 48 -10.76 4.31 -19.47
N CYS A 49 -9.67 4.59 -20.19
CA CYS A 49 -8.40 3.87 -20.08
C CYS A 49 -7.69 4.12 -18.75
N GLN A 50 -7.62 5.37 -18.30
CA GLN A 50 -7.08 5.73 -17.00
C GLN A 50 -7.89 5.06 -15.88
N THR A 51 -9.23 5.13 -15.96
CA THR A 51 -10.13 4.52 -14.97
C THR A 51 -9.92 2.99 -14.87
N ALA A 52 -9.90 2.29 -16.00
CA ALA A 52 -9.70 0.84 -16.02
C ALA A 52 -8.32 0.43 -15.48
N ARG A 53 -7.27 1.19 -15.80
CA ARG A 53 -5.92 0.99 -15.25
C ARG A 53 -5.89 1.21 -13.74
N SER A 54 -6.34 2.36 -13.24
CA SER A 54 -6.27 2.68 -11.81
C SER A 54 -7.09 1.70 -10.96
N VAL A 55 -8.24 1.22 -11.44
CA VAL A 55 -9.01 0.16 -10.75
C VAL A 55 -8.26 -1.18 -10.75
N THR A 56 -7.62 -1.55 -11.86
CA THR A 56 -6.81 -2.78 -11.93
C THR A 56 -5.59 -2.72 -11.01
N GLU A 57 -4.88 -1.59 -11.03
CA GLU A 57 -3.71 -1.32 -10.20
C GLU A 57 -4.10 -1.31 -8.69
N ALA A 58 -5.20 -0.68 -8.32
CA ALA A 58 -5.73 -0.71 -6.95
C ALA A 58 -6.18 -2.10 -6.49
N ALA A 59 -6.77 -2.91 -7.39
CA ALA A 59 -7.16 -4.29 -7.09
C ALA A 59 -5.93 -5.17 -6.79
N LEU A 60 -4.85 -5.02 -7.58
CA LEU A 60 -3.58 -5.72 -7.35
C LEU A 60 -2.91 -5.32 -6.04
N VAL A 61 -2.92 -4.02 -5.69
CA VAL A 61 -2.42 -3.53 -4.39
C VAL A 61 -3.23 -4.11 -3.24
N ARG A 62 -4.57 -4.14 -3.35
CA ARG A 62 -5.44 -4.76 -2.34
C ARG A 62 -5.15 -6.25 -2.16
N GLU A 63 -4.93 -6.99 -3.25
CA GLU A 63 -4.58 -8.41 -3.22
C GLU A 63 -3.22 -8.65 -2.55
N LEU A 64 -2.21 -7.81 -2.86
CA LEU A 64 -0.88 -7.87 -2.25
C LEU A 64 -0.94 -7.62 -0.74
N VAL A 65 -1.67 -6.59 -0.30
CA VAL A 65 -1.86 -6.28 1.13
C VAL A 65 -2.59 -7.41 1.85
N LEU A 66 -3.61 -8.03 1.24
CA LEU A 66 -4.32 -9.18 1.81
C LEU A 66 -3.47 -10.47 1.85
N LYS A 67 -2.47 -10.60 0.97
CA LYS A 67 -1.48 -11.69 1.02
C LYS A 67 -0.43 -11.46 2.12
N GLN A 68 0.07 -10.24 2.26
CA GLN A 68 1.06 -9.86 3.28
C GLN A 68 0.48 -9.81 4.70
N SER A 69 -0.79 -9.42 4.86
CA SER A 69 -1.45 -9.28 6.17
C SER A 69 -2.01 -10.58 6.75
N ARG A 70 -1.72 -11.74 6.14
CA ARG A 70 -1.92 -13.05 6.80
C ARG A 70 -1.00 -13.12 8.02
N PRO A 71 -1.52 -13.24 9.26
CA PRO A 71 -0.67 -13.44 10.41
C PRO A 71 0.13 -14.73 10.20
N VAL A 72 1.44 -14.69 10.45
CA VAL A 72 2.20 -15.90 10.70
C VAL A 72 1.59 -16.52 11.95
N VAL A 73 0.80 -17.58 11.78
CA VAL A 73 0.24 -18.32 12.91
C VAL A 73 1.45 -18.76 13.75
N PRO A 74 1.54 -18.36 15.03
CA PRO A 74 2.66 -18.76 15.85
C PRO A 74 2.63 -20.29 15.94
N VAL A 75 3.63 -20.95 15.36
CA VAL A 75 3.73 -22.41 15.39
C VAL A 75 3.82 -22.82 16.85
N SER A 76 2.77 -23.47 17.34
CA SER A 76 2.64 -23.90 18.72
C SER A 76 3.72 -24.92 19.07
N THR A 77 4.89 -24.43 19.50
CA THR A 77 6.01 -25.28 19.88
C THR A 77 5.59 -26.15 21.07
N PRO A 78 5.67 -27.49 20.96
CA PRO A 78 5.19 -28.37 22.01
C PRO A 78 6.00 -28.15 23.30
N LYS A 79 5.24 -27.92 24.38
CA LYS A 79 5.70 -27.54 25.73
C LYS A 79 6.82 -28.45 26.24
N THR A 80 8.06 -28.04 26.04
CA THR A 80 9.27 -28.73 26.53
C THR A 80 9.83 -27.97 27.74
N SER A 81 10.23 -28.73 28.76
CA SER A 81 10.52 -28.27 30.12
C SER A 81 11.63 -27.21 30.23
N PRO A 82 11.57 -26.29 31.22
CA PRO A 82 12.69 -25.43 31.54
C PRO A 82 13.84 -26.23 32.21
N PRO A 83 15.11 -25.99 31.85
CA PRO A 83 16.26 -26.50 32.61
C PRO A 83 16.45 -25.72 33.94
N PRO A 84 17.08 -26.32 34.97
CA PRO A 84 17.19 -25.74 36.31
C PRO A 84 18.30 -24.68 36.46
N SER A 85 18.17 -23.83 37.48
CA SER A 85 18.97 -22.62 37.71
C SER A 85 20.33 -22.82 38.39
N SER A 86 21.34 -22.08 37.93
CA SER A 86 22.53 -21.55 38.67
C SER A 86 23.36 -20.69 37.70
N ALA A 87 24.12 -19.64 38.06
CA ALA A 87 24.30 -18.78 39.25
C ALA A 87 25.30 -17.67 38.81
N ALA A 88 25.47 -16.45 39.34
CA ALA A 88 24.85 -15.53 40.31
C ALA A 88 25.50 -14.12 40.03
N PRO A 89 25.33 -13.01 40.81
CA PRO A 89 24.53 -12.72 42.01
C PRO A 89 23.62 -11.46 41.87
N ALA A 90 22.89 -11.10 42.93
CA ALA A 90 22.07 -9.88 42.98
C ALA A 90 22.76 -8.71 43.68
N MET A 91 22.73 -7.52 43.06
CA MET A 91 22.99 -6.23 43.71
C MET A 91 21.67 -5.52 44.04
N ARG A 92 21.57 -4.97 45.25
CA ARG A 92 20.41 -4.19 45.75
C ARG A 92 20.63 -2.69 45.52
N TYR A 93 19.60 -1.92 45.93
CA TYR A 93 19.67 -0.52 46.40
C TYR A 93 19.48 0.53 45.28
N ARG A 94 18.65 1.60 45.42
CA ARG A 94 17.49 1.94 46.30
C ARG A 94 16.74 3.11 45.61
N SER A 95 15.65 3.59 46.20
CA SER A 95 14.99 4.89 45.91
C SER A 95 16.01 6.05 45.79
N ASP A 96 15.72 7.18 45.13
CA ASP A 96 14.49 7.97 45.31
C ASP A 96 14.17 8.96 44.14
N ASN A 97 13.21 9.86 44.38
CA ASN A 97 12.71 10.98 43.56
C ASN A 97 13.63 11.58 42.46
N HIS A 98 13.03 11.94 41.31
CA HIS A 98 13.02 13.34 40.87
C HIS A 98 11.85 13.63 39.89
N LYS A 99 11.07 14.68 40.16
CA LYS A 99 9.86 15.08 39.40
C LYS A 99 9.98 16.53 38.90
N LEU A 100 10.43 16.70 37.66
CA LEU A 100 10.41 17.97 36.89
C LEU A 100 10.05 17.58 35.44
N ASN A 101 8.94 17.96 34.83
CA ASN A 101 8.25 19.25 34.68
C ASN A 101 8.78 20.11 33.50
N VAL A 102 8.19 19.82 32.33
CA VAL A 102 7.61 20.79 31.36
C VAL A 102 8.55 21.73 30.60
N GLY A 103 8.72 21.43 29.31
CA GLY A 103 8.29 22.28 28.18
C GLY A 103 9.02 23.59 27.88
N GLU A 104 9.48 23.73 26.63
CA GLU A 104 9.43 25.02 25.92
C GLU A 104 9.19 24.78 24.42
N THR A 105 8.54 25.74 23.74
CA THR A 105 8.16 25.67 22.32
C THR A 105 8.99 26.67 21.52
N LEU A 106 9.66 26.21 20.46
CA LEU A 106 10.38 27.08 19.51
C LEU A 106 9.74 26.98 18.13
N ALA A 107 9.22 28.10 17.64
CA ALA A 107 8.85 28.32 16.24
C ALA A 107 9.97 29.11 15.52
N PRO A 108 10.14 28.96 14.19
CA PRO A 108 11.21 29.62 13.46
C PRO A 108 10.98 31.12 13.22
N VAL A 109 12.07 31.77 12.77
CA VAL A 109 12.22 33.21 12.47
C VAL A 109 11.37 33.65 11.27
#